data_AF-A0A8I0FXQ4-F1
#
_entry.id   AF-A0A8I0FXQ4-F1
#
_cell.length_a   1.000
_cell.length_b   1.000
_cell.length_c   1.000
_cell.angle_alpha   90.00
_cell.angle_beta   90.00
_cell.angle_gamma   90.00
#
_symmetry.space_group_name_H-M   'P 1'
#
loop_
_entity.id
_entity.type
_entity.pdbx_description
1 polymer ?
#
loop_
_entity_poly.entity_id
_entity_poly.type
_entity_poly.pdbx_seq_one_letter_code
_entity_poly.pdbx_strand_id
1 'polypeptide(L)'
;MRFVDVAPIAPGALGFHWIEFWSDSDAVEALQVQAGRHGGRWELGAAVEDVEFIWELARAVVAGHVVETFGPGRSRADVTLLSGEFVSETGYDTGRGWLPDPGWLRRGRRVAYSAYRR
;
A
#
# COMPACT_ATOMS: atom_id res chain seq x y z
N MET A 1 11.63 -16.53 4.06
CA MET A 1 10.85 -15.44 3.42
C MET A 1 9.66 -16.05 2.71
N ARG A 2 8.46 -15.55 3.00
CA ARG A 2 7.23 -15.94 2.30
C ARG A 2 6.63 -14.72 1.62
N PHE A 3 6.14 -14.91 0.40
CA PHE A 3 5.50 -13.88 -0.39
C PHE A 3 4.04 -14.27 -0.64
N VAL A 4 3.12 -13.35 -0.38
CA VAL A 4 1.70 -13.53 -0.69
C VAL A 4 1.25 -12.37 -1.57
N ASP A 5 0.70 -12.70 -2.73
CA ASP A 5 0.22 -11.75 -3.71
C ASP A 5 -1.24 -11.99 -4.02
N VAL A 6 -2.00 -10.90 -4.08
CA VAL A 6 -3.43 -10.90 -4.37
C VAL A 6 -3.67 -9.99 -5.56
N ALA A 7 -3.93 -10.61 -6.71
CA ALA A 7 -4.21 -9.92 -7.96
C ALA A 7 -5.73 -9.97 -8.28
N PRO A 8 -6.42 -8.81 -8.37
CA PRO A 8 -7.82 -8.78 -8.74
C PRO A 8 -8.01 -9.01 -10.25
N ILE A 9 -9.12 -9.65 -10.60
CA ILE A 9 -9.58 -9.75 -12.00
C ILE A 9 -10.28 -8.45 -12.45
N ALA A 10 -10.86 -7.71 -11.51
CA ALA A 10 -11.63 -6.51 -11.79
C ALA A 10 -10.75 -5.41 -12.40
N PRO A 11 -11.09 -4.87 -13.59
CA PRO A 11 -10.34 -3.79 -14.20
C PRO A 11 -10.36 -2.53 -13.32
N GLY A 12 -9.18 -1.94 -13.09
CA GLY A 12 -9.05 -0.73 -12.27
C GLY A 12 -8.98 -0.99 -10.76
N ALA A 13 -9.05 -2.25 -10.32
CA ALA A 13 -8.79 -2.62 -8.93
C ALA A 13 -7.28 -2.74 -8.65
N LEU A 14 -6.89 -2.42 -7.43
CA LEU A 14 -5.49 -2.48 -6.98
C LEU A 14 -5.18 -3.87 -6.42
N GLY A 15 -4.18 -4.55 -6.98
CA GLY A 15 -3.56 -5.70 -6.31
C GLY A 15 -2.78 -5.27 -5.07
N PHE A 16 -2.68 -6.16 -4.08
CA PHE A 16 -1.83 -5.94 -2.93
C PHE A 16 -1.04 -7.19 -2.63
N HIS A 17 0.11 -7.02 -1.99
CA HIS A 17 0.94 -8.14 -1.59
C HIS A 17 1.59 -7.83 -0.25
N TRP A 18 2.05 -8.88 0.43
CA TRP A 18 2.92 -8.72 1.57
C TRP A 18 4.01 -9.78 1.59
N ILE A 19 5.05 -9.46 2.34
CA ILE A 19 6.24 -10.26 2.53
C ILE A 19 6.38 -10.53 4.03
N GLU A 20 6.60 -11.78 4.37
CA GLU A 20 6.95 -12.20 5.71
C GLU A 20 8.45 -12.54 5.75
N PHE A 21 9.16 -11.89 6.66
CA PHE A 21 10.55 -12.15 6.97
C PHE A 21 10.62 -13.05 8.21
N TRP A 22 11.14 -14.25 8.02
CA TRP A 22 11.19 -15.30 9.04
C TRP A 22 12.62 -15.46 9.54
N SER A 23 12.76 -15.72 10.83
CA SER A 23 14.04 -16.07 11.47
C SER A 23 14.33 -17.57 11.36
N ASP A 24 15.53 -17.95 11.80
CA ASP A 24 15.94 -19.36 11.95
C ASP A 24 15.12 -20.12 13.01
N SER A 25 14.36 -19.42 13.85
CA SER A 25 13.48 -20.02 14.88
C SER A 25 12.04 -20.23 14.40
N ASP A 26 11.79 -20.18 13.08
CA ASP A 26 10.46 -20.24 12.47
C ASP A 26 9.48 -19.20 13.03
N ALA A 27 9.99 -18.05 13.49
CA ALA A 27 9.18 -16.92 13.90
C ALA A 27 9.20 -15.84 12.81
N VAL A 28 8.07 -15.17 12.59
CA VAL A 28 8.03 -13.95 11.77
C VAL A 28 8.62 -12.80 12.59
N GLU A 29 9.63 -12.13 12.04
CA GLU A 29 10.28 -10.98 12.69
C GLU A 29 9.82 -9.65 12.13
N ALA A 30 9.54 -9.62 10.83
CA ALA A 30 9.11 -8.42 10.14
C ALA A 30 8.13 -8.74 9.02
N LEU A 31 7.30 -7.75 8.73
CA LEU A 31 6.31 -7.79 7.67
C LEU A 31 6.52 -6.56 6.77
N GLN A 32 6.30 -6.74 5.48
CA GLN A 32 6.21 -5.62 4.56
C GLN A 32 4.96 -5.78 3.72
N VAL A 33 4.06 -4.80 3.74
CA VAL A 33 2.84 -4.82 2.93
C VAL A 33 2.88 -3.70 1.90
N GLN A 34 2.41 -3.98 0.68
CA GLN A 34 2.31 -3.00 -0.38
C GLN A 34 0.90 -2.95 -0.97
N ALA A 35 0.27 -1.78 -0.88
CA ALA A 35 -1.03 -1.43 -1.45
C ALA A 35 -0.94 -0.08 -2.20
N GLY A 36 -0.10 -0.06 -3.23
CA GLY A 36 0.09 1.06 -4.15
C GLY A 36 1.26 0.79 -5.10
N ARG A 37 1.48 1.67 -6.06
CA ARG A 37 2.47 1.43 -7.13
C ARG A 37 3.89 1.87 -6.75
N HIS A 38 4.07 3.09 -6.23
CA HIS A 38 5.36 3.53 -5.68
C HIS A 38 5.25 3.74 -4.17
N GLY A 39 4.24 4.50 -3.73
CA GLY A 39 3.81 4.56 -2.35
C GLY A 39 2.84 3.45 -1.97
N GLY A 40 2.41 3.47 -0.72
CA GLY A 40 1.62 2.40 -0.12
C GLY A 40 2.46 1.22 0.33
N ARG A 41 3.74 1.41 0.69
CA ARG A 41 4.60 0.36 1.25
C ARG A 41 4.86 0.62 2.73
N TRP A 42 4.34 -0.25 3.59
CA TRP A 42 4.58 -0.19 5.03
C TRP A 42 5.52 -1.30 5.45
N GLU A 43 6.53 -0.94 6.23
CA GLU A 43 7.46 -1.85 6.90
C GLU A 43 7.02 -1.95 8.36
N LEU A 44 6.73 -3.16 8.80
CA LEU A 44 6.05 -3.47 10.04
C LEU A 44 6.86 -4.50 10.83
N GLY A 45 6.60 -4.58 12.13
CA GLY A 45 7.09 -5.69 12.94
C GLY A 45 6.28 -6.96 12.68
N ALA A 46 6.17 -7.79 13.72
CA ALA A 46 5.34 -8.98 13.74
C ALA A 46 4.40 -8.99 14.96
N ALA A 47 4.07 -7.80 15.49
CA ALA A 47 3.13 -7.68 16.59
C ALA A 47 1.71 -7.99 16.11
N VAL A 48 0.79 -8.25 17.05
CA VAL A 48 -0.61 -8.56 16.70
C VAL A 48 -1.24 -7.40 15.94
N GLU A 49 -0.92 -6.18 16.36
CA GLU A 49 -1.40 -4.93 15.79
C GLU A 49 -0.92 -4.75 14.33
N ASP A 50 0.29 -5.20 14.00
CA ASP A 50 0.83 -5.17 12.64
C ASP A 50 0.04 -6.11 11.71
N VAL A 51 -0.31 -7.30 12.21
CA VAL A 51 -1.11 -8.29 11.47
C VAL A 51 -2.54 -7.79 11.29
N GLU A 52 -3.14 -7.20 12.32
CA GLU A 52 -4.45 -6.56 12.25
C GLU A 52 -4.46 -5.43 11.22
N PHE A 53 -3.43 -4.58 11.22
CA PHE A 53 -3.27 -3.53 10.23
C PHE A 53 -3.24 -4.08 8.79
N ILE A 54 -2.50 -5.17 8.52
CA ILE A 54 -2.51 -5.81 7.19
C ILE A 54 -3.92 -6.26 6.80
N TRP A 55 -4.68 -6.82 7.73
CA TRP A 55 -6.05 -7.26 7.46
C TRP A 55 -7.01 -6.10 7.20
N GLU A 56 -6.92 -5.02 7.96
CA GLU A 56 -7.72 -3.82 7.72
C GLU A 56 -7.38 -3.18 6.38
N LEU A 57 -6.08 -3.09 6.06
CA LEU A 57 -5.58 -2.58 4.80
C LEU A 57 -6.08 -3.43 3.63
N ALA A 58 -5.98 -4.76 3.73
CA ALA A 58 -6.48 -5.69 2.72
C ALA A 58 -7.99 -5.51 2.47
N ARG A 59 -8.79 -5.36 3.53
CA ARG A 59 -10.23 -5.11 3.41
C ARG A 59 -10.53 -3.78 2.73
N ALA A 60 -9.79 -2.72 3.07
CA ALA A 60 -9.92 -1.42 2.44
C ALA A 60 -9.57 -1.46 0.94
N VAL A 61 -8.49 -2.16 0.56
CA VAL A 61 -8.10 -2.39 -0.84
C VAL A 61 -9.18 -3.14 -1.60
N VAL A 62 -9.68 -4.24 -1.04
CA VAL A 62 -10.75 -5.05 -1.64
C VAL A 62 -12.02 -4.22 -1.85
N ALA A 63 -12.32 -3.30 -0.93
CA ALA A 63 -13.44 -2.37 -1.02
C ALA A 63 -13.20 -1.18 -1.97
N GLY A 64 -12.00 -1.02 -2.53
CA GLY A 64 -11.66 0.09 -3.43
C GLY A 64 -11.47 1.42 -2.70
N HIS A 65 -11.13 1.41 -1.41
CA HIS A 65 -10.91 2.62 -0.61
C HIS A 65 -9.49 3.18 -0.74
N VAL A 66 -8.88 3.00 -1.91
CA VAL A 66 -7.51 3.44 -2.17
C VAL A 66 -7.50 4.50 -3.25
N VAL A 67 -6.82 5.59 -2.94
CA VAL A 67 -6.49 6.64 -3.88
C VAL A 67 -4.98 6.77 -3.93
N GLU A 68 -4.41 6.74 -5.13
CA GLU A 68 -2.99 7.03 -5.31
C GLU A 68 -2.80 8.30 -6.13
N THR A 69 -2.04 9.23 -5.57
CA THR A 69 -1.63 10.46 -6.25
C THR A 69 -0.22 10.27 -6.76
N PHE A 70 0.03 10.60 -8.04
CA PHE A 70 1.30 10.41 -8.71
C PHE A 70 1.98 11.76 -9.00
N GLY A 71 3.25 11.85 -8.67
CA GLY A 71 4.18 12.90 -9.09
C GLY A 71 5.37 12.32 -9.85
N PRO A 72 6.30 13.15 -10.35
CA PRO A 72 7.52 12.68 -11.00
C PRO A 72 8.36 11.79 -10.05
N GLY A 73 8.46 10.50 -10.38
CA GLY A 73 9.24 9.51 -9.64
C GLY A 73 8.74 9.24 -8.21
N ARG A 74 7.47 9.52 -7.91
CA ARG A 74 6.88 9.29 -6.58
C ARG A 74 5.39 9.06 -6.67
N SER A 75 4.83 8.44 -5.65
CA SER A 75 3.39 8.48 -5.42
C SER A 75 3.07 8.39 -3.94
N ARG A 76 1.86 8.81 -3.61
CA ARG A 76 1.30 8.72 -2.27
C ARG A 76 0.03 7.90 -2.37
N ALA A 77 0.02 6.77 -1.68
CA ALA A 77 -1.19 6.00 -1.46
C ALA A 77 -1.89 6.54 -0.22
N ASP A 78 -3.16 6.87 -0.39
CA ASP A 78 -4.07 7.32 0.64
C ASP A 78 -5.16 6.25 0.74
N VAL A 79 -5.25 5.59 1.90
CA VAL A 79 -6.18 4.48 2.14
C VAL A 79 -7.11 4.82 3.28
N THR A 80 -8.42 4.68 3.03
CA THR A 80 -9.43 4.80 4.09
C THR A 80 -9.77 3.40 4.60
N LEU A 81 -9.33 3.09 5.82
CA LEU A 81 -9.64 1.85 6.50
C LEU A 81 -11.15 1.74 6.77
N LEU A 82 -11.64 0.52 6.99
CA LEU A 82 -13.08 0.31 7.27
C LEU A 82 -13.51 0.91 8.62
N SER A 83 -12.56 1.10 9.54
CA SER A 83 -12.75 1.87 10.77
C SER A 83 -13.03 3.36 10.52
N GLY A 84 -12.78 3.85 9.30
CA GLY A 84 -12.80 5.27 8.93
C GLY A 84 -11.46 5.98 9.14
N GLU A 85 -10.48 5.30 9.74
CA GLU A 85 -9.12 5.82 9.85
C GLU A 85 -8.50 6.01 8.46
N PHE A 86 -7.70 7.07 8.34
CA PHE A 86 -6.99 7.39 7.13
C PHE A 86 -5.50 7.15 7.31
N VAL A 87 -4.96 6.22 6.53
CA VAL A 87 -3.53 5.91 6.53
C VAL A 87 -2.94 6.27 5.18
N SER A 88 -1.67 6.70 5.19
CA SER A 88 -1.02 7.13 3.96
C SER A 88 0.46 6.83 3.97
N GLU A 89 1.00 6.56 2.80
CA GLU A 89 2.42 6.28 2.63
C GLU A 89 2.89 6.85 1.29
N THR A 90 4.09 7.44 1.28
CA THR A 90 4.67 8.10 0.12
C THR A 90 5.96 7.41 -0.26
N GLY A 91 5.93 6.72 -1.39
CA GLY A 91 7.08 6.02 -1.92
C GLY A 91 7.67 6.72 -3.13
N TYR A 92 8.91 6.37 -3.42
CA TYR A 92 9.74 6.99 -4.44
C TYR A 92 10.29 5.92 -5.37
N ASP A 93 10.30 6.22 -6.66
CA ASP A 93 11.04 5.44 -7.65
C ASP A 93 12.48 5.96 -7.73
N THR A 94 13.35 5.12 -8.29
CA THR A 94 14.71 5.50 -8.68
C THR A 94 14.69 6.67 -9.68
N GLY A 95 15.69 7.55 -9.61
CA GLY A 95 15.74 8.75 -10.45
C GLY A 95 15.11 9.97 -9.77
N ARG A 96 14.22 10.72 -10.44
CA ARG A 96 13.78 12.08 -10.01
C ARG A 96 12.95 12.14 -8.71
N GLY A 97 12.68 11.01 -8.05
CA GLY A 97 11.89 10.95 -6.81
C GLY A 97 12.47 11.77 -5.66
N TRP A 98 13.80 11.94 -5.59
CA TRP A 98 14.47 12.71 -4.54
C TRP A 98 14.43 14.23 -4.74
N LEU A 99 14.12 14.72 -5.94
CA LEU A 99 14.03 16.16 -6.18
C LEU A 99 12.81 16.75 -5.45
N PRO A 100 12.88 17.96 -4.89
CA PRO A 100 11.70 18.64 -4.38
C PRO A 100 10.69 18.91 -5.51
N ASP A 101 9.40 18.63 -5.28
CA ASP A 101 8.31 19.00 -6.19
C ASP A 101 7.12 19.59 -5.41
N PRO A 102 7.23 20.81 -4.88
CA PRO A 102 6.19 21.37 -4.02
C PRO A 102 4.86 21.49 -4.75
N GLY A 103 3.80 20.95 -4.15
CA GLY A 103 2.44 21.00 -4.71
C GLY A 103 2.09 19.85 -5.66
N TRP A 104 2.97 18.86 -5.83
CA TRP A 104 2.68 17.65 -6.62
C TRP A 104 1.44 16.91 -6.12
N LEU A 105 1.14 16.93 -4.82
CA LEU A 105 -0.09 16.34 -4.28
C LEU A 105 -1.37 17.03 -4.77
N ARG A 106 -1.30 18.29 -5.21
CA ARG A 106 -2.46 19.05 -5.70
C ARG A 106 -2.60 18.98 -7.22
N ARG A 107 -1.48 18.91 -7.93
CA ARG A 107 -1.44 18.97 -9.41
C ARG A 107 -1.14 17.62 -10.06
N GLY A 108 -0.77 16.62 -9.26
CA GLY A 108 -0.41 15.29 -9.70
C GLY A 108 -1.61 14.51 -10.22
N ARG A 109 -1.32 13.44 -10.96
CA ARG A 109 -2.36 12.56 -11.49
C ARG A 109 -2.92 11.72 -10.34
N ARG A 110 -4.22 11.81 -10.10
CA ARG A 110 -4.93 11.02 -9.08
C ARG A 110 -5.61 9.81 -9.70
N VAL A 111 -5.44 8.64 -9.11
CA VAL A 111 -6.10 7.39 -9.49
C VAL A 111 -6.89 6.90 -8.28
N ALA A 112 -8.20 6.73 -8.43
CA ALA A 112 -9.03 6.04 -7.46
C ALA A 112 -9.23 4.60 -7.95
N TYR A 113 -8.86 3.63 -7.13
CA TYR A 113 -8.97 2.21 -7.48
C TYR A 113 -10.36 1.69 -7.20
N SER A 114 -10.84 0.78 -8.04
CA SER A 114 -12.17 0.17 -7.85
C SER A 114 -12.13 -0.99 -6.86
N ALA A 115 -13.28 -1.28 -6.26
CA ALA A 115 -13.49 -2.50 -5.49
C ALA A 115 -13.30 -3.76 -6.35
N TYR A 116 -12.96 -4.88 -5.70
CA TYR A 116 -12.75 -6.17 -6.39
C TYR A 116 -14.05 -6.76 -6.91
N ARG A 117 -15.17 -6.44 -6.26
CA ARG A 117 -16.52 -6.83 -6.65
C ARG A 117 -17.43 -5.62 -6.50
N ARG A 118 -18.40 -5.50 -7.40
CA ARG A 118 -19.49 -4.51 -7.33
C ARG A 118 -20.67 -5.09 -6.57
#